data_AF-A0A3D1S6F7-F1
#
_entry.id   AF-A0A3D1S6F7-F1
#
_cell.length_a   1.000
_cell.length_b   1.000
_cell.length_c   1.000
_cell.angle_alpha   90.00
_cell.angle_beta   90.00
_cell.angle_gamma   90.00
#
_symmetry.space_group_name_H-M   'P 1'
#
loop_
_entity.id
_entity.type
_entity.pdbx_description
1 polymer ?
#
loop_
_entity_poly.entity_id
_entity_poly.type
_entity_poly.pdbx_seq_one_letter_code
_entity_poly.pdbx_strand_id
1 'polypeptide(L)'
;WLAPLLQQHIQQQGSPFALTQFTQDDIFANNELVTTHTAELELPMHIFAQGIAPQTDSGFIASTSFNLCQGKYQQKQRSSGQWQYWRSVAAVAVIALGLGLVDKGIMIYDLQQQNDQLNSQIQRDIQKSFPDIGAYRDARRAITQYVNRLHDMGNGVSGVDMLTNLSNAFAASNVEAQSLKFNHDRSELRIQAQAKSFADLQTFKNQAQAIGYTVEEGAINNRNNLVIGTLTIKG
;
A
#
# COMPACT_ATOMS: atom_id res chain seq x y z
N TRP A 1 13.50 -10.04 70.52
CA TRP A 1 12.96 -8.74 70.07
C TRP A 1 12.47 -8.75 68.62
N LEU A 2 13.08 -9.53 67.71
CA LEU A 2 12.58 -9.70 66.33
C LEU A 2 11.37 -10.66 66.20
N ALA A 3 11.17 -11.56 67.17
CA ALA A 3 10.10 -12.56 67.19
C ALA A 3 8.67 -12.03 66.92
N PRO A 4 8.17 -10.96 67.59
CA PRO A 4 6.81 -10.47 67.34
C PRO A 4 6.63 -9.85 65.95
N LEU A 5 7.67 -9.22 65.38
CA LEU A 5 7.63 -8.65 64.03
C LEU A 5 7.57 -9.74 62.96
N LEU A 6 8.31 -10.83 63.16
CA LEU A 6 8.27 -11.98 62.27
C LEU A 6 6.89 -12.65 62.30
N GLN A 7 6.32 -12.85 63.49
CA GLN A 7 5.00 -13.47 63.64
C GLN A 7 3.89 -12.68 62.93
N GLN A 8 3.93 -11.35 62.99
CA GLN A 8 2.98 -10.50 62.26
C GLN A 8 3.16 -10.61 60.74
N HIS A 9 4.40 -10.68 60.25
CA HIS A 9 4.68 -10.80 58.82
C HIS A 9 4.25 -12.16 58.25
N ILE A 10 4.47 -13.22 59.03
CA ILE A 10 4.06 -14.60 58.73
C ILE A 10 2.54 -14.70 58.56
N GLN A 11 1.77 -14.10 59.49
CA GLN A 11 0.31 -14.10 59.40
C GLN A 11 -0.22 -13.39 58.15
N GLN A 12 0.51 -12.40 57.63
CA GLN A 12 0.12 -11.68 56.41
C GLN A 12 0.41 -12.46 55.12
N GLN A 13 1.37 -13.38 55.12
CA GLN A 13 1.72 -14.18 53.94
C GLN A 13 0.85 -15.43 53.74
N GLY A 14 0.12 -15.87 54.78
CA GLY A 14 -0.95 -16.89 54.68
C GLY A 14 -0.53 -18.27 54.15
N SER A 15 0.77 -18.54 54.03
CA SER A 15 1.33 -19.77 53.45
C SER A 15 2.03 -20.58 54.55
N PRO A 16 1.78 -21.89 54.67
CA PRO A 16 2.49 -22.71 55.66
C PRO A 16 3.97 -22.79 55.30
N PHE A 17 4.85 -22.52 56.26
CA PHE A 17 6.31 -22.62 56.06
C PHE A 17 6.94 -23.40 57.21
N ALA A 18 7.93 -24.24 56.86
CA ALA A 18 8.70 -25.01 57.82
C ALA A 18 9.86 -24.15 58.34
N LEU A 19 10.00 -24.05 59.66
CA LEU A 19 11.08 -23.29 60.29
C LEU A 19 11.99 -24.25 61.06
N THR A 20 13.28 -24.25 60.73
CA THR A 20 14.28 -24.98 61.53
C THR A 20 14.68 -24.10 62.71
N GLN A 21 14.39 -24.58 63.92
CA GLN A 21 14.76 -23.89 65.16
C GLN A 21 15.97 -24.57 65.80
N PHE A 22 16.87 -23.76 66.34
CA PHE A 22 18.08 -24.22 67.05
C PHE A 22 18.04 -23.83 68.54
N THR A 23 16.89 -23.34 69.02
CA THR A 23 16.64 -22.94 70.41
C THR A 23 15.65 -23.91 71.06
N GLN A 24 15.79 -24.14 72.37
CA GLN A 24 14.90 -25.05 73.11
C GLN A 24 13.50 -24.44 73.36
N ASP A 25 13.38 -23.11 73.34
CA ASP A 25 12.10 -22.42 73.50
C ASP A 25 11.39 -22.29 72.15
N ASP A 26 10.30 -23.03 71.98
CA ASP A 26 9.43 -22.92 70.80
C ASP A 26 8.42 -21.79 70.98
N ILE A 27 8.84 -20.60 70.56
CA ILE A 27 8.01 -19.39 70.55
C ILE A 27 6.89 -19.42 69.49
N PHE A 28 6.85 -20.44 68.63
CA PHE A 28 5.85 -20.59 67.56
C PHE A 28 4.90 -21.78 67.76
N ALA A 29 5.00 -22.49 68.90
CA ALA A 29 4.20 -23.68 69.22
C ALA A 29 2.66 -23.48 69.11
N ASN A 30 2.18 -22.25 69.25
CA ASN A 30 0.74 -21.90 69.17
C ASN A 30 0.29 -21.42 67.78
N ASN A 31 1.11 -21.59 66.72
CA ASN A 31 0.80 -21.08 65.38
C ASN A 31 0.54 -22.22 64.38
N GLU A 32 -0.69 -22.32 63.88
CA GLU A 32 -1.13 -23.39 62.97
C GLU A 32 -0.44 -23.37 61.59
N LEU A 33 0.24 -22.27 61.24
CA LEU A 33 0.92 -22.07 59.97
C LEU A 33 2.43 -22.41 59.99
N VAL A 34 2.99 -22.77 61.16
CA VAL A 34 4.44 -22.99 61.32
C VAL A 34 4.69 -24.41 61.80
N THR A 35 5.39 -25.21 61.00
CA THR A 35 5.93 -26.50 61.45
C THR A 35 7.39 -26.30 61.89
N THR A 36 7.65 -26.43 63.18
CA THR A 36 8.98 -26.23 63.76
C THR A 36 9.74 -27.56 63.81
N HIS A 37 10.91 -27.60 63.18
CA HIS A 37 11.82 -28.76 63.26
C HIS A 37 13.03 -28.34 64.09
N THR A 38 13.19 -28.93 65.28
CA THR A 38 14.33 -28.65 66.14
C THR A 38 15.56 -29.39 65.63
N ALA A 39 16.56 -28.64 65.15
CA ALA A 39 17.82 -29.18 64.65
C ALA A 39 18.92 -29.12 65.72
N GLU A 40 19.94 -29.96 65.56
CA GLU A 40 21.09 -30.05 66.46
C GLU A 40 21.86 -28.72 66.50
N LEU A 41 22.29 -28.31 67.69
CA LEU A 41 22.84 -26.97 67.94
C LEU A 41 24.20 -26.78 67.26
N GLU A 42 24.22 -26.14 66.09
CA GLU A 42 25.45 -25.74 65.40
C GLU A 42 25.94 -24.34 65.83
N LEU A 43 27.21 -24.02 65.53
CA LEU A 43 27.81 -22.72 65.82
C LEU A 43 27.01 -21.59 65.14
N PRO A 44 26.56 -20.55 65.87
CA PRO A 44 25.70 -19.49 65.33
C PRO A 44 26.25 -18.78 64.07
N MET A 45 27.58 -18.68 63.97
CA MET A 45 28.24 -18.06 62.83
C MET A 45 28.21 -18.93 61.56
N HIS A 46 28.19 -20.26 61.71
CA HIS A 46 28.13 -21.22 60.60
C HIS A 46 26.77 -21.14 59.90
N ILE A 47 25.69 -21.16 60.68
CA ILE A 47 24.31 -21.04 60.18
C ILE A 47 24.12 -19.70 59.45
N PHE A 48 24.66 -18.61 59.99
CA PHE A 48 24.59 -17.29 59.35
C PHE A 48 25.31 -17.27 57.99
N ALA A 49 26.52 -17.85 57.91
CA ALA A 49 27.26 -17.93 56.67
C ALA A 49 26.54 -18.80 55.63
N GLN A 50 25.96 -19.93 56.04
CA GLN A 50 25.21 -20.83 55.17
C GLN A 50 23.91 -20.17 54.63
N GLY A 51 23.28 -19.30 55.42
CA GLY A 51 22.11 -18.54 54.99
C GLY A 51 22.41 -17.40 53.98
N ILE A 52 23.65 -16.89 53.96
CA ILE A 52 24.11 -15.84 53.03
C ILE A 52 24.74 -16.44 51.77
N ALA A 53 25.27 -17.65 51.85
CA ALA A 53 25.91 -18.30 50.72
C ALA A 53 24.90 -18.52 49.58
N PRO A 54 25.19 -18.05 48.35
CA PRO A 54 24.26 -18.09 47.22
C PRO A 54 24.05 -19.49 46.61
N GLN A 55 24.57 -20.56 47.23
CA GLN A 55 24.61 -21.93 46.68
C GLN A 55 24.04 -23.02 47.61
N THR A 56 23.17 -22.66 48.55
CA THR A 56 22.49 -23.65 49.41
C THR A 56 20.98 -23.44 49.32
N ASP A 57 20.22 -24.53 49.14
CA ASP A 57 18.74 -24.54 49.04
C ASP A 57 18.04 -24.02 50.33
N SER A 58 18.80 -23.73 51.40
CA SER A 58 18.36 -23.08 52.64
C SER A 58 18.72 -21.58 52.72
N GLY A 59 19.35 -21.01 51.69
CA GLY A 59 19.83 -19.63 51.64
C GLY A 59 18.73 -18.62 51.33
N PHE A 60 17.98 -18.19 52.35
CA PHE A 60 16.91 -17.18 52.22
C PHE A 60 17.42 -15.78 51.82
N ILE A 61 18.68 -15.45 52.12
CA ILE A 61 19.16 -14.06 52.04
C ILE A 61 19.62 -13.69 50.62
N ALA A 62 20.03 -14.66 49.80
CA ALA A 62 20.46 -14.40 48.42
C ALA A 62 19.32 -13.92 47.49
N SER A 63 18.07 -14.28 47.82
CA SER A 63 16.86 -13.84 47.11
C SER A 63 16.16 -12.64 47.75
N THR A 64 16.64 -12.17 48.90
CA THR A 64 16.03 -11.06 49.65
C THR A 64 16.71 -9.74 49.27
N SER A 65 15.91 -8.73 48.89
CA SER A 65 16.36 -7.37 48.52
C SER A 65 16.94 -6.54 49.67
N PHE A 66 17.19 -7.16 50.83
CA PHE A 66 17.58 -6.50 52.07
C PHE A 66 19.10 -6.61 52.27
N ASN A 67 19.83 -5.53 51.97
CA ASN A 67 21.27 -5.42 52.21
C ASN A 67 21.54 -4.62 53.49
N LEU A 68 22.47 -5.08 54.35
CA LEU A 68 22.85 -4.38 55.59
C LEU A 68 23.68 -3.09 55.35
N CYS A 69 24.21 -2.91 54.14
CA CYS A 69 24.96 -1.71 53.75
C CYS A 69 24.01 -0.57 53.34
N GLN A 70 23.21 -0.06 54.28
CA GLN A 70 22.27 1.05 54.06
C GLN A 70 22.67 2.31 54.85
N GLY A 71 22.15 3.46 54.43
CA GLY A 71 22.38 4.75 55.10
C GLY A 71 23.85 5.15 55.12
N LYS A 72 24.42 5.36 56.31
CA LYS A 72 25.82 5.81 56.49
C LYS A 72 26.89 4.81 56.01
N TYR A 73 26.51 3.55 55.79
CA TYR A 73 27.40 2.50 55.27
C TYR A 73 27.05 2.09 53.83
N GLN A 74 26.23 2.90 53.14
CA GLN A 74 25.87 2.66 51.75
C GLN A 74 27.08 2.88 50.83
N GLN A 75 27.43 1.86 50.06
CA GLN A 75 28.51 1.96 49.08
C GLN A 75 28.09 2.95 47.99
N LYS A 76 28.86 4.04 47.81
CA LYS A 76 28.61 5.02 46.74
C LYS A 76 28.70 4.33 45.38
N GLN A 77 27.57 4.15 44.71
CA GLN A 77 27.55 3.71 43.32
C GLN A 77 28.29 4.78 42.49
N ARG A 78 29.39 4.38 41.83
CA ARG A 78 30.02 5.22 40.80
C ARG A 78 29.02 5.34 39.67
N SER A 79 28.31 6.47 39.61
CA SER A 79 27.55 6.84 38.43
C SER A 79 28.51 6.76 37.24
N SER A 80 28.15 5.92 36.28
CA SER A 80 28.91 5.65 35.06
C SER A 80 29.06 6.95 34.28
N GLY A 81 30.22 7.59 34.39
CA GLY A 81 30.60 8.80 33.63
C GLY A 81 30.65 8.62 32.11
N GLN A 82 30.11 7.51 31.59
CA GLN A 82 29.94 7.20 30.18
C GLN A 82 29.33 8.38 29.41
N TRP A 83 28.34 9.10 29.95
CA TRP A 83 27.74 10.24 29.25
C TRP A 83 28.74 11.35 28.90
N GLN A 84 29.72 11.61 29.77
CA GLN A 84 30.77 12.61 29.50
C GLN A 84 31.72 12.17 28.39
N TYR A 85 32.02 10.87 28.29
CA TYR A 85 32.82 10.33 27.19
C TYR A 85 32.08 10.39 25.84
N TRP A 86 30.77 10.13 25.84
CA TRP A 86 29.97 10.13 24.62
C TRP A 86 29.56 11.53 24.13
N ARG A 87 29.71 12.57 24.95
CA ARG A 87 29.26 13.93 24.60
C ARG A 87 29.97 14.47 23.36
N SER A 88 31.26 14.18 23.20
CA SER A 88 32.04 14.60 22.02
C SER A 88 31.60 13.84 20.77
N VAL A 89 31.36 12.54 20.89
CA VAL A 89 30.85 11.70 19.77
C VAL A 89 29.46 12.17 19.34
N ALA A 90 28.58 12.46 20.31
CA ALA A 90 27.25 13.01 20.04
C ALA A 90 27.33 14.38 19.34
N ALA A 91 28.24 15.27 19.75
CA ALA A 91 28.44 16.55 19.09
C ALA A 91 28.86 16.39 17.62
N VAL A 92 29.83 15.50 17.35
CA VAL A 92 30.25 15.19 15.97
C VAL A 92 29.11 14.59 15.17
N ALA A 93 28.33 13.68 15.76
CA ALA A 93 27.18 13.07 15.09
C ALA A 93 26.11 14.10 14.71
N VAL A 94 25.81 15.06 15.59
CA VAL A 94 24.86 16.14 15.31
C VAL A 94 25.37 17.04 14.17
N ILE A 95 26.67 17.38 14.17
CA ILE A 95 27.27 18.18 13.09
C ILE A 95 27.21 17.42 11.76
N ALA A 96 27.58 16.14 11.75
CA ALA A 96 27.54 15.29 10.56
C ALA A 96 26.11 15.17 10.00
N LEU A 97 25.12 14.97 10.87
CA LEU A 97 23.71 14.95 10.49
C LEU A 97 23.25 16.31 9.95
N GLY A 98 23.64 17.40 10.59
CA GLY A 98 23.33 18.76 10.15
C GLY A 98 23.88 19.04 8.74
N LEU A 99 25.15 18.71 8.50
CA LEU A 99 25.78 18.85 7.18
C LEU A 99 25.08 17.99 6.13
N GLY A 100 24.75 16.74 6.45
CA GLY A 100 24.02 15.85 5.54
C GLY A 100 22.63 16.38 5.19
N LEU A 101 21.90 16.93 6.16
CA LEU A 101 20.59 17.54 5.94
C LEU A 101 20.68 18.80 5.08
N VAL A 102 21.70 19.64 5.30
CA VAL A 102 21.91 20.85 4.49
C VAL A 102 22.27 20.51 3.05
N ASP A 103 23.19 19.57 2.82
CA ASP A 103 23.57 19.10 1.48
C ASP A 103 22.34 18.58 0.70
N LYS A 104 21.56 17.70 1.34
CA LYS A 104 20.32 17.18 0.76
C LYS A 104 19.28 18.28 0.56
N GLY A 105 19.17 19.23 1.48
CA GLY A 105 18.27 20.37 1.37
C GLY A 105 18.57 21.24 0.16
N ILE A 106 19.85 21.57 -0.06
CA ILE A 106 20.30 22.34 -1.24
C ILE A 106 20.04 21.54 -2.51
N MET A 107 20.41 20.26 -2.54
CA MET A 107 20.20 19.39 -3.71
C MET A 107 18.73 19.27 -4.09
N ILE A 108 17.84 19.09 -3.10
CA ILE A 108 16.39 19.01 -3.35
C ILE A 108 15.87 20.34 -3.91
N TYR A 109 16.32 21.47 -3.36
CA TYR A 109 15.90 22.78 -3.82
C TYR A 109 16.29 23.04 -5.28
N ASP A 110 17.54 22.75 -5.65
CA ASP A 110 18.03 22.91 -7.02
C ASP A 110 17.29 21.97 -8.00
N LEU A 111 17.08 20.72 -7.60
CA LEU A 111 16.36 19.74 -8.42
C LEU A 111 14.90 20.13 -8.64
N GLN A 112 14.26 20.71 -7.64
CA GLN A 112 12.89 21.24 -7.75
C GLN A 112 12.84 22.39 -8.77
N GLN A 113 13.79 23.33 -8.71
CA GLN A 113 13.85 24.45 -9.66
C GLN A 113 14.10 23.97 -11.10
N GLN A 114 15.01 23.02 -11.29
CA GLN A 114 15.28 22.43 -12.61
C GLN A 114 14.04 21.72 -13.16
N ASN A 115 13.29 21.01 -12.31
CA ASN A 115 12.06 20.35 -12.71
C ASN A 115 10.99 21.34 -13.14
N ASP A 116 10.76 22.40 -12.36
CA ASP A 116 9.78 23.44 -12.68
C ASP A 116 10.13 24.18 -13.97
N GLN A 117 11.41 24.51 -14.16
CA GLN A 117 11.89 25.13 -15.39
C GLN A 117 11.70 24.21 -16.60
N LEU A 118 12.07 22.93 -16.49
CA LEU A 118 11.92 21.96 -17.57
C LEU A 118 10.44 21.73 -17.92
N ASN A 119 9.58 21.60 -16.92
CA ASN A 119 8.14 21.43 -17.12
C ASN A 119 7.52 22.65 -17.83
N SER A 120 7.95 23.87 -17.47
CA SER A 120 7.52 25.10 -18.15
C SER A 120 8.00 25.17 -19.60
N GLN A 121 9.18 24.62 -19.92
CA GLN A 121 9.69 24.54 -21.29
C GLN A 121 8.86 23.54 -22.10
N ILE A 122 8.64 22.34 -21.57
CA ILE A 122 7.79 21.30 -22.19
C ILE A 122 6.40 21.86 -22.49
N GLN A 123 5.77 22.55 -21.53
CA GLN A 123 4.44 23.12 -21.76
C GLN A 123 4.44 24.17 -22.88
N ARG A 124 5.46 25.05 -22.93
CA ARG A 124 5.59 26.04 -24.00
C ARG A 124 5.79 25.40 -25.36
N ASP A 125 6.61 24.36 -25.45
CA ASP A 125 6.89 23.69 -26.71
C ASP A 125 5.70 22.87 -27.21
N ILE A 126 4.96 22.23 -26.30
CA ILE A 126 3.70 21.55 -26.64
C ILE A 126 2.68 22.55 -27.12
N GLN A 127 2.50 23.68 -26.43
CA GLN A 127 1.52 24.69 -26.82
C GLN A 127 1.84 25.33 -28.18
N LYS A 128 3.13 25.48 -28.52
CA LYS A 128 3.57 25.94 -29.84
C LYS A 128 3.32 24.90 -30.94
N SER A 129 3.60 23.64 -30.66
CA SER A 129 3.60 22.57 -31.67
C SER A 129 2.20 21.96 -31.87
N PHE A 130 1.35 22.01 -30.83
CA PHE A 130 0.05 21.34 -30.79
C PHE A 130 -1.00 22.20 -30.07
N PRO A 131 -1.47 23.30 -30.70
CA PRO A 131 -2.39 24.24 -30.06
C PRO A 131 -3.78 23.67 -29.73
N ASP A 132 -4.18 22.55 -30.36
CA ASP A 132 -5.53 21.96 -30.25
C ASP A 132 -5.60 20.69 -29.35
N ILE A 133 -4.56 20.40 -28.57
CA ILE A 133 -4.53 19.21 -27.68
C ILE A 133 -5.44 19.38 -26.44
N GLY A 134 -5.82 20.62 -26.10
CA GLY A 134 -6.65 20.90 -24.92
C GLY A 134 -5.92 20.65 -23.59
N ALA A 135 -6.68 20.54 -22.49
CA ALA A 135 -6.10 20.28 -21.17
C ALA A 135 -5.64 18.82 -21.05
N TYR A 136 -4.41 18.61 -20.59
CA TYR A 136 -3.83 17.28 -20.42
C TYR A 136 -3.13 17.12 -19.07
N ARG A 137 -3.16 15.90 -18.53
CA ARG A 137 -2.40 15.52 -17.32
C ARG A 137 -1.06 14.87 -17.67
N ASP A 138 -1.02 14.15 -18.79
CA ASP A 138 0.16 13.46 -19.29
C ASP A 138 0.40 13.91 -20.74
N ALA A 139 1.41 14.75 -20.91
CA ALA A 139 1.80 15.32 -22.19
C ALA A 139 2.01 14.27 -23.27
N ARG A 140 2.71 13.18 -22.92
CA ARG A 140 3.10 12.16 -23.89
C ARG A 140 1.87 11.42 -24.42
N ARG A 141 0.95 11.04 -23.52
CA ARG A 141 -0.30 10.38 -23.90
C ARG A 141 -1.17 11.28 -24.77
N ALA A 142 -1.28 12.56 -24.41
CA ALA A 142 -2.09 13.51 -25.14
C ALA A 142 -1.57 13.72 -26.58
N ILE A 143 -0.25 13.87 -26.74
CA ILE A 143 0.39 13.97 -28.06
C ILE A 143 0.17 12.70 -28.87
N THR A 144 0.40 11.51 -28.28
CA THR A 144 0.18 10.24 -29.00
C THR A 144 -1.25 10.10 -29.48
N GLN A 145 -2.24 10.43 -28.64
CA GLN A 145 -3.65 10.38 -29.04
C GLN A 145 -4.00 11.39 -30.14
N TYR A 146 -3.45 12.61 -30.05
CA TYR A 146 -3.62 13.62 -31.07
C TYR A 146 -3.05 13.16 -32.41
N VAL A 147 -1.78 12.71 -32.43
CA VAL A 147 -1.12 12.21 -33.64
C VAL A 147 -1.87 11.01 -34.23
N ASN A 148 -2.31 10.06 -33.41
CA ASN A 148 -3.09 8.91 -33.90
C ASN A 148 -4.41 9.37 -34.54
N ARG A 149 -5.12 10.33 -33.94
CA ARG A 149 -6.34 10.89 -34.54
C ARG A 149 -6.06 11.53 -35.90
N LEU A 150 -4.98 12.31 -36.02
CA LEU A 150 -4.61 12.94 -37.28
C LEU A 150 -4.16 11.92 -38.33
N HIS A 151 -3.43 10.88 -37.91
CA HIS A 151 -3.01 9.78 -38.77
C HIS A 151 -4.23 9.00 -39.28
N ASP A 152 -5.17 8.68 -38.39
CA ASP A 152 -6.41 7.99 -38.75
C ASP A 152 -7.22 8.82 -39.75
N MET A 153 -7.31 10.14 -39.58
CA MET A 153 -7.98 11.03 -40.55
C MET A 153 -7.37 10.98 -41.97
N GLY A 154 -6.13 10.49 -42.13
CA GLY A 154 -5.45 10.39 -43.42
C GLY A 154 -5.32 8.96 -43.99
N ASN A 155 -5.58 7.91 -43.22
CA ASN A 155 -5.15 6.54 -43.57
C ASN A 155 -6.24 5.46 -43.46
N GLY A 156 -7.49 5.80 -43.12
CA GLY A 156 -8.63 4.90 -43.25
C GLY A 156 -9.23 4.94 -44.66
N VAL A 157 -9.87 3.85 -45.12
CA VAL A 157 -10.72 3.88 -46.33
C VAL A 157 -11.70 5.04 -46.16
N SER A 158 -11.55 6.09 -46.95
CA SER A 158 -12.41 7.26 -46.82
C SER A 158 -13.85 6.81 -47.04
N GLY A 159 -14.77 7.21 -46.15
CA GLY A 159 -16.19 6.94 -46.35
C GLY A 159 -16.68 7.43 -47.72
N VAL A 160 -16.01 8.45 -48.28
CA VAL A 160 -16.25 8.93 -49.65
C VAL A 160 -15.79 7.92 -50.70
N ASP A 161 -14.62 7.30 -50.54
CA ASP A 161 -14.11 6.29 -51.48
C ASP A 161 -15.02 5.06 -51.48
N MET A 162 -15.46 4.64 -50.29
CA MET A 162 -16.41 3.55 -50.13
C MET A 162 -17.76 3.84 -50.81
N LEU A 163 -18.28 5.06 -50.69
CA LEU A 163 -19.48 5.50 -51.41
C LEU A 163 -19.27 5.55 -52.91
N THR A 164 -18.09 5.97 -53.36
CA THR A 164 -17.74 6.05 -54.78
C THR A 164 -17.71 4.65 -55.40
N ASN A 165 -17.13 3.66 -54.70
CA ASN A 165 -17.12 2.26 -55.15
C ASN A 165 -18.53 1.63 -55.14
N LEU A 166 -19.39 2.02 -54.19
CA LEU A 166 -20.77 1.53 -54.09
C LEU A 166 -21.74 2.24 -55.04
N SER A 167 -21.35 3.35 -55.69
CA SER A 167 -22.21 4.12 -56.59
C SER A 167 -22.82 3.26 -57.70
N ASN A 168 -22.05 2.36 -58.29
CA ASN A 168 -22.52 1.43 -59.31
C ASN A 168 -23.52 0.40 -58.75
N ALA A 169 -23.34 -0.05 -57.50
CA ALA A 169 -24.29 -0.94 -56.84
C ALA A 169 -25.64 -0.24 -56.57
N PHE A 170 -25.61 1.04 -56.20
CA PHE A 170 -26.82 1.87 -56.10
C PHE A 170 -27.46 2.16 -57.45
N ALA A 171 -26.69 2.31 -58.53
CA ALA A 171 -27.25 2.51 -59.87
C ALA A 171 -27.89 1.23 -60.44
N ALA A 172 -27.30 0.06 -60.14
CA ALA A 172 -27.77 -1.24 -60.60
C ALA A 172 -28.95 -1.79 -59.78
N SER A 173 -29.24 -1.20 -58.63
CA SER A 173 -30.36 -1.58 -57.76
C SER A 173 -31.36 -0.42 -57.68
N ASN A 174 -32.65 -0.69 -57.61
CA ASN A 174 -33.65 0.39 -57.50
C ASN A 174 -33.83 0.82 -56.03
N VAL A 175 -32.71 1.05 -55.35
CA VAL A 175 -32.62 1.26 -53.90
C VAL A 175 -32.24 2.69 -53.61
N GLU A 176 -33.03 3.36 -52.78
CA GLU A 176 -32.78 4.73 -52.32
C GLU A 176 -32.21 4.72 -50.90
N ALA A 177 -31.12 5.45 -50.67
CA ALA A 177 -30.54 5.59 -49.33
C ALA A 177 -31.22 6.77 -48.58
N GLN A 178 -31.96 6.46 -47.52
CA GLN A 178 -32.62 7.47 -46.68
C GLN A 178 -31.68 8.09 -45.65
N SER A 179 -30.72 7.30 -45.17
CA SER A 179 -29.74 7.73 -44.17
C SER A 179 -28.43 7.00 -44.40
N LEU A 180 -27.32 7.73 -44.26
CA LEU A 180 -25.96 7.26 -44.45
C LEU A 180 -25.15 7.67 -43.23
N LYS A 181 -24.52 6.69 -42.57
CA LYS A 181 -23.64 6.92 -41.43
C LYS A 181 -22.36 6.13 -41.60
N PHE A 182 -21.24 6.84 -41.72
CA PHE A 182 -19.92 6.24 -41.75
C PHE A 182 -19.29 6.23 -40.36
N ASN A 183 -18.66 5.11 -39.99
CA ASN A 183 -17.86 4.99 -38.78
C ASN A 183 -16.40 4.72 -39.18
N HIS A 184 -15.55 5.72 -38.96
CA HIS A 184 -14.13 5.67 -39.29
C HIS A 184 -13.38 4.59 -38.50
N ASP A 185 -13.62 4.51 -37.18
CA ASP A 185 -12.92 3.58 -36.29
C ASP A 185 -13.10 2.11 -36.68
N ARG A 186 -14.21 1.78 -37.33
CA ARG A 186 -14.55 0.41 -37.76
C ARG A 186 -14.51 0.22 -39.27
N SER A 187 -14.27 1.29 -40.05
CA SER A 187 -14.40 1.28 -41.53
C SER A 187 -15.74 0.69 -42.00
N GLU A 188 -16.83 1.08 -41.31
CA GLU A 188 -18.19 0.58 -41.59
C GLU A 188 -19.08 1.71 -42.12
N LEU A 189 -19.81 1.43 -43.20
CA LEU A 189 -20.87 2.29 -43.72
C LEU A 189 -22.22 1.67 -43.40
N ARG A 190 -23.01 2.34 -42.56
CA ARG A 190 -24.39 1.94 -42.28
C ARG A 190 -25.34 2.77 -43.12
N ILE A 191 -26.22 2.10 -43.84
CA ILE A 191 -27.24 2.72 -44.67
C ILE A 191 -28.63 2.25 -44.26
N GLN A 192 -29.58 3.18 -44.29
CA GLN A 192 -31.01 2.85 -44.28
C GLN A 192 -31.48 2.91 -45.74
N ALA A 193 -31.74 1.75 -46.30
CA ALA A 193 -32.10 1.56 -47.69
C ALA A 193 -33.62 1.37 -47.82
N GLN A 194 -34.23 2.08 -48.77
CA GLN A 194 -35.62 1.95 -49.16
C GLN A 194 -35.72 1.41 -50.57
N ALA A 195 -36.57 0.41 -50.79
CA ALA A 195 -36.80 -0.17 -52.10
C ALA A 195 -38.27 -0.58 -52.28
N LYS A 196 -38.67 -0.84 -53.53
CA LYS A 196 -40.03 -1.34 -53.84
C LYS A 196 -40.21 -2.80 -53.46
N SER A 197 -39.13 -3.58 -53.47
CA SER A 197 -39.15 -4.99 -53.12
C SER A 197 -37.92 -5.41 -52.32
N PHE A 198 -38.02 -6.52 -51.58
CA PHE A 198 -36.86 -7.12 -50.91
C PHE A 198 -35.81 -7.61 -51.92
N ALA A 199 -36.22 -8.01 -53.13
CA ALA A 199 -35.32 -8.44 -54.18
C ALA A 199 -34.34 -7.33 -54.60
N ASP A 200 -34.80 -6.08 -54.67
CA ASP A 200 -33.95 -4.93 -55.01
C ASP A 200 -32.84 -4.70 -53.96
N LEU A 201 -33.16 -4.89 -52.67
CA LEU A 201 -32.18 -4.83 -51.57
C LEU A 201 -31.16 -5.96 -51.67
N GLN A 202 -31.61 -7.16 -52.05
CA GLN A 202 -30.73 -8.31 -52.26
C GLN A 202 -29.78 -8.10 -53.45
N THR A 203 -30.27 -7.47 -54.53
CA THR A 203 -29.44 -7.11 -55.69
C THR A 203 -28.35 -6.12 -55.28
N PHE A 204 -28.68 -5.09 -54.50
CA PHE A 204 -27.69 -4.17 -53.95
C PHE A 204 -26.60 -4.91 -53.15
N LYS A 205 -27.02 -5.79 -52.22
CA LYS A 205 -26.09 -6.59 -51.41
C LYS A 205 -25.14 -7.41 -52.27
N ASN A 206 -25.67 -8.12 -53.26
CA ASN A 206 -24.86 -8.98 -54.12
C ASN A 206 -23.84 -8.17 -54.93
N GLN A 207 -24.24 -6.98 -55.43
CA GLN A 207 -23.34 -6.08 -56.16
C GLN A 207 -22.24 -5.52 -55.26
N ALA A 208 -22.58 -5.11 -54.03
CA ALA A 208 -21.60 -4.64 -53.05
C ALA A 208 -20.60 -5.77 -52.66
N GLN A 209 -21.08 -7.00 -52.48
CA GLN A 209 -20.24 -8.17 -52.21
C GLN A 209 -19.34 -8.56 -53.38
N ALA A 210 -19.81 -8.40 -54.62
CA ALA A 210 -19.01 -8.65 -55.82
C ALA A 210 -17.81 -7.71 -55.95
N ILE A 211 -17.89 -6.50 -55.37
CA ILE A 211 -16.80 -5.50 -55.35
C ILE A 211 -15.84 -5.74 -54.17
N GLY A 212 -16.09 -6.75 -53.33
CA GLY A 212 -15.24 -7.15 -52.21
C GLY A 212 -15.68 -6.67 -50.84
N TYR A 213 -16.83 -5.99 -50.73
CA TYR A 213 -17.35 -5.52 -49.44
C TYR A 213 -18.15 -6.61 -48.72
N THR A 214 -18.08 -6.64 -47.39
CA THR A 214 -18.96 -7.51 -46.58
C THR A 214 -20.21 -6.74 -46.18
N VAL A 215 -21.39 -7.25 -46.55
CA VAL A 215 -22.68 -6.60 -46.23
C VAL A 215 -23.46 -7.44 -45.23
N GLU A 216 -23.74 -6.85 -44.08
CA GLU A 216 -24.60 -7.39 -43.03
C GLU A 216 -25.99 -6.73 -43.10
N GLU A 217 -27.03 -7.55 -43.24
CA GLU A 217 -28.42 -7.11 -43.20
C GLU A 217 -28.89 -7.00 -41.75
N GLY A 218 -29.48 -5.86 -41.42
CA GLY A 218 -30.14 -5.61 -40.14
C GLY A 218 -31.66 -5.80 -40.24
N ALA A 219 -32.39 -5.05 -39.42
CA ALA A 219 -33.85 -5.10 -39.43
C ALA A 219 -34.43 -4.62 -40.77
N ILE A 220 -35.45 -5.34 -41.25
CA ILE A 220 -36.22 -5.02 -42.45
C ILE A 220 -37.67 -4.86 -42.05
N ASN A 221 -38.30 -3.79 -42.51
CA ASN A 221 -39.69 -3.48 -42.24
C ASN A 221 -40.41 -3.11 -43.55
N ASN A 222 -41.67 -3.52 -43.68
CA ASN A 222 -42.52 -3.17 -44.82
C ASN A 222 -43.50 -2.08 -44.37
N ARG A 223 -43.47 -0.93 -45.06
CA ARG A 223 -44.37 0.19 -44.79
C ARG A 223 -44.88 0.75 -46.11
N ASN A 224 -46.21 0.79 -46.29
CA ASN A 224 -46.89 1.42 -47.43
C ASN A 224 -46.32 1.00 -48.79
N ASN A 225 -46.23 -0.30 -49.07
CA ASN A 225 -45.69 -0.87 -50.31
C ASN A 225 -44.19 -0.61 -50.56
N LEU A 226 -43.45 -0.20 -49.53
CA LEU A 226 -42.00 0.01 -49.59
C LEU A 226 -41.32 -0.84 -48.52
N VAL A 227 -40.21 -1.45 -48.90
CA VAL A 227 -39.35 -2.22 -48.00
C VAL A 227 -38.22 -1.31 -47.52
N ILE A 228 -38.12 -1.13 -46.21
CA ILE A 228 -37.06 -0.33 -45.58
C ILE A 228 -36.18 -1.28 -44.78
N GLY A 229 -34.91 -1.38 -45.18
CA GLY A 229 -33.90 -2.22 -44.54
C GLY A 229 -32.73 -1.41 -44.02
N THR A 230 -32.06 -1.94 -43.01
CA THR A 230 -30.75 -1.43 -42.57
C THR A 230 -29.65 -2.35 -43.11
N LEU A 231 -28.63 -1.79 -43.74
CA LEU A 231 -27.49 -2.53 -44.27
C LEU A 231 -26.22 -1.94 -43.65
N THR A 232 -25.35 -2.79 -43.12
CA THR A 232 -24.02 -2.41 -42.64
C THR A 232 -22.99 -3.00 -43.58
N ILE A 233 -22.32 -2.14 -44.33
CA ILE A 233 -21.26 -2.52 -45.26
C ILE A 233 -19.92 -2.33 -44.54
N LYS A 234 -19.02 -3.31 -44.65
CA LYS A 234 -17.66 -3.28 -44.07
C LYS A 234 -16.64 -3.43 -45.20
N GLY A 235 -15.64 -2.56 -45.18
CA GLY A 235 -14.48 -2.57 -46.09
C GLY A 235 -13.36 -3.48 -45.65
#